data_AF-A0A945W1G0-F1
#
_entry.id   AF-A0A945W1G0-F1
#
_cell.length_a   1.000
_cell.length_b   1.000
_cell.length_c   1.000
_cell.angle_alpha   90.00
_cell.angle_beta   90.00
_cell.angle_gamma   90.00
#
_symmetry.space_group_name_H-M   'P 1'
#
loop_
_entity.id
_entity.type
_entity.pdbx_description
1 polymer ?
#
loop_
_entity_poly.entity_id
_entity_poly.type
_entity_poly.pdbx_seq_one_letter_code
_entity_poly.pdbx_strand_id
1 'polypeptide(L)'
;MTPELKFHSIVISITTLSIFTIWTQLTGIISKHPFLSVIASAFISLGMYRIITVIFLGFFRNISCVKKWILGPYFMEGTWIGFFVGHQNNVRLYCETFEQGLSDLVIRGKAFKDDGTYHGSWVSDTTNINVKLGKLSYTYDADVIGNTAINPGLARFDLERPSREKPPFRMIGYSSDLFNPAKLKSFEEKVSDDTVFESIEAFRKAKDVYGKYKDLI
;
A
#
# COMPACT_ATOMS: atom_id res chain seq x y z
N MET A 1 -3.46 9.98 12.70
CA MET A 1 -4.68 9.16 12.60
C MET A 1 -4.38 7.99 11.66
N THR A 2 -4.85 6.78 11.95
CA THR A 2 -4.72 5.65 11.00
C THR A 2 -5.64 5.87 9.81
N PRO A 3 -5.36 5.26 8.64
CA PRO A 3 -6.20 5.44 7.46
C PRO A 3 -7.65 4.97 7.65
N GLU A 4 -7.85 3.86 8.37
CA GLU A 4 -9.18 3.35 8.72
C GLU A 4 -10.00 4.37 9.53
N LEU A 5 -9.40 4.94 10.58
CA LEU A 5 -10.07 5.95 11.40
C LEU A 5 -10.42 7.19 10.57
N LYS A 6 -9.52 7.61 9.67
CA LYS A 6 -9.79 8.72 8.74
C LYS A 6 -10.98 8.39 7.83
N PHE A 7 -10.98 7.21 7.22
CA PHE A 7 -12.04 6.73 6.34
C PHE A 7 -13.39 6.70 7.06
N HIS A 8 -13.47 6.04 8.21
CA HIS A 8 -14.70 5.95 8.99
C HIS A 8 -15.18 7.32 9.48
N SER A 9 -14.27 8.22 9.86
CA SER A 9 -14.64 9.60 10.26
C SER A 9 -15.34 10.35 9.13
N ILE A 10 -14.85 10.22 7.89
CA ILE A 10 -15.47 10.84 6.71
C ILE A 10 -16.85 10.22 6.45
N VAL A 11 -16.93 8.89 6.43
CA VAL A 11 -18.18 8.15 6.18
C VAL A 11 -19.24 8.52 7.22
N ILE A 12 -18.88 8.54 8.51
CA ILE A 12 -19.78 8.91 9.60
C ILE A 12 -20.24 10.37 9.43
N SER A 13 -19.32 11.30 9.17
CA SER A 13 -19.68 12.72 8.99
C SER A 13 -20.70 12.93 7.88
N ILE A 14 -20.50 12.27 6.74
CA ILE A 14 -21.42 12.35 5.60
C ILE A 14 -22.73 11.65 5.91
N THR A 15 -22.69 10.49 6.56
CA THR A 15 -23.89 9.75 6.99
C THR A 15 -24.75 10.59 7.92
N THR A 16 -24.15 11.22 8.92
CA THR A 16 -24.84 12.11 9.85
C THR A 16 -25.48 13.28 9.12
N LEU A 17 -24.75 13.95 8.23
CA LEU A 17 -25.28 15.05 7.42
C LEU A 17 -26.47 14.61 6.55
N SER A 18 -26.36 13.46 5.88
CA SER A 18 -27.44 12.92 5.05
C SER A 18 -28.67 12.57 5.88
N ILE A 19 -28.51 11.93 7.04
CA ILE A 19 -29.63 11.58 7.92
C ILE A 19 -30.34 12.85 8.42
N PHE A 20 -29.60 13.86 8.89
CA PHE A 20 -30.21 15.13 9.30
C PHE A 20 -30.97 15.81 8.16
N THR A 21 -30.43 15.75 6.94
CA THR A 21 -31.08 16.29 5.74
C THR A 21 -32.37 15.55 5.41
N ILE A 22 -32.40 14.23 5.55
CA ILE A 22 -33.62 13.42 5.37
C ILE A 22 -34.63 13.76 6.48
N TRP A 23 -34.16 13.92 7.71
CA TRP A 23 -35.02 14.16 8.87
C TRP A 23 -35.78 15.48 8.76
N THR A 24 -35.13 16.56 8.30
CA THR A 24 -35.79 17.86 8.11
C THR A 24 -36.97 17.77 7.16
N GLN A 25 -36.85 16.96 6.10
CA GLN A 25 -37.91 16.71 5.12
C GLN A 25 -39.03 15.81 5.65
N LEU A 26 -38.73 14.91 6.60
CA LEU A 26 -39.69 13.94 7.15
C LEU A 26 -40.41 14.41 8.41
N THR A 27 -40.09 15.59 8.95
CA THR A 27 -40.63 16.12 10.22
C THR A 27 -42.15 16.02 10.33
N GLY A 28 -42.90 16.33 9.27
CA GLY A 28 -44.37 16.26 9.27
C GLY A 28 -44.97 14.84 9.29
N ILE A 29 -44.21 13.82 8.89
CA ILE A 29 -44.60 12.40 8.96
C ILE A 29 -44.25 11.85 10.36
N ILE A 30 -43.09 12.23 10.88
CA ILE A 30 -42.56 11.80 12.17
C ILE A 30 -43.50 12.20 13.31
N SER A 31 -44.08 13.41 13.24
CA SER A 31 -45.00 13.91 14.25
C SER A 31 -46.34 13.15 14.33
N LYS A 32 -46.75 12.47 13.24
CA LYS A 32 -48.01 11.72 13.20
C LYS A 32 -47.89 10.31 13.79
N HIS A 33 -46.71 9.69 13.70
CA HIS A 33 -46.47 8.31 14.14
C HIS A 33 -45.11 8.19 14.86
N PRO A 34 -45.00 8.57 16.14
CA PRO A 34 -43.72 8.69 16.85
C PRO A 34 -43.00 7.35 17.08
N PHE A 35 -43.72 6.27 17.34
CA PHE A 35 -43.08 4.95 17.55
C PHE A 35 -42.60 4.32 16.24
N LEU A 36 -43.39 4.44 15.17
CA LEU A 36 -43.02 3.92 13.85
C LEU A 36 -41.83 4.70 13.26
N SER A 37 -41.78 6.01 13.51
CA SER A 37 -40.68 6.85 13.03
C SER A 37 -39.35 6.50 13.69
N VAL A 38 -39.31 6.13 14.97
CA VAL A 38 -38.08 5.68 15.64
C VAL A 38 -37.52 4.42 14.95
N ILE A 39 -38.39 3.43 14.69
CA ILE A 39 -38.00 2.18 14.02
C ILE A 39 -37.52 2.49 12.60
N ALA A 40 -38.27 3.27 11.83
CA ALA A 40 -37.90 3.67 10.48
C ALA A 40 -36.56 4.44 10.46
N SER A 41 -36.33 5.35 11.40
CA SER A 41 -35.09 6.09 11.53
C SER A 41 -33.89 5.19 11.83
N ALA A 42 -34.05 4.15 12.63
CA ALA A 42 -32.98 3.17 12.87
C ALA A 42 -32.60 2.43 11.58
N PHE A 43 -33.60 1.95 10.82
CA PHE A 43 -33.37 1.28 9.53
C PHE A 43 -32.75 2.22 8.48
N ILE A 44 -33.24 3.45 8.38
CA ILE A 44 -32.68 4.48 7.49
C ILE A 44 -31.23 4.74 7.88
N SER A 45 -30.92 4.91 9.18
CA SER A 45 -29.56 5.20 9.62
C SER A 45 -28.58 4.07 9.26
N LEU A 46 -28.97 2.82 9.53
CA LEU A 46 -28.15 1.65 9.18
C LEU A 46 -27.98 1.51 7.66
N GLY A 47 -29.07 1.69 6.91
CA GLY A 47 -29.07 1.61 5.45
C GLY A 47 -28.20 2.71 4.82
N MET A 48 -28.34 3.95 5.28
CA MET A 48 -27.57 5.10 4.80
C MET A 48 -26.08 4.93 5.06
N TYR A 49 -25.70 4.51 6.27
CA TYR A 49 -24.28 4.22 6.57
C TYR A 49 -23.70 3.19 5.60
N ARG A 50 -24.43 2.09 5.38
CA ARG A 50 -23.97 1.02 4.48
C ARG A 50 -23.82 1.50 3.04
N ILE A 51 -24.79 2.26 2.53
CA ILE A 51 -24.77 2.82 1.17
C ILE A 51 -23.56 3.74 1.01
N ILE A 52 -23.38 4.69 1.93
CA ILE A 52 -22.28 5.66 1.88
C ILE A 52 -20.93 4.93 1.99
N THR A 53 -20.82 3.95 2.89
CA THR A 53 -19.60 3.13 3.03
C THR A 53 -19.23 2.44 1.72
N VAL A 54 -20.20 1.80 1.05
CA VAL A 54 -19.96 1.09 -0.22
C VAL A 54 -19.53 2.06 -1.32
N ILE A 55 -20.16 3.23 -1.43
CA ILE A 55 -19.80 4.26 -2.40
C ILE A 55 -18.37 4.74 -2.15
N PHE A 56 -18.04 5.10 -0.91
CA PHE A 56 -16.70 5.59 -0.55
C PHE A 56 -15.63 4.52 -0.72
N LEU A 57 -15.93 3.26 -0.40
CA LEU A 57 -15.03 2.15 -0.65
C LEU A 57 -14.80 1.94 -2.15
N GLY A 58 -15.85 2.12 -2.96
CA GLY A 58 -15.75 2.12 -4.42
C GLY A 58 -14.80 3.21 -4.93
N PHE A 59 -14.93 4.45 -4.43
CA PHE A 59 -14.01 5.55 -4.77
C PHE A 59 -12.58 5.27 -4.30
N PHE A 60 -12.42 4.77 -3.08
CA PHE A 60 -11.10 4.40 -2.53
C PHE A 60 -10.40 3.35 -3.39
N ARG A 61 -11.12 2.35 -3.88
CA ARG A 61 -10.53 1.24 -4.66
C ARG A 61 -10.16 1.64 -6.08
N ASN A 62 -10.94 2.52 -6.72
CA ASN A 62 -10.82 2.79 -8.16
C ASN A 62 -10.13 4.12 -8.48
N ILE A 63 -10.00 5.04 -7.51
CA ILE A 63 -9.45 6.37 -7.75
C ILE A 63 -8.19 6.55 -6.90
N SER A 64 -7.01 6.37 -7.54
CA SER A 64 -5.70 6.47 -6.86
C SER A 64 -5.52 7.79 -6.10
N CYS A 65 -6.00 8.91 -6.64
CA CYS A 65 -5.96 10.21 -5.94
C CYS A 65 -6.73 10.19 -4.61
N VAL A 66 -7.91 9.56 -4.57
CA VAL A 66 -8.72 9.42 -3.35
C VAL A 66 -8.01 8.51 -2.35
N LYS A 67 -7.49 7.37 -2.83
CA LYS A 67 -6.70 6.45 -1.99
C LYS A 67 -5.48 7.16 -1.38
N LYS A 68 -4.70 7.87 -2.19
CA LYS A 68 -3.53 8.66 -1.76
C LYS A 68 -3.89 9.73 -0.74
N TRP A 69 -5.02 10.41 -0.91
CA TRP A 69 -5.49 11.40 0.06
C TRP A 69 -5.91 10.76 1.39
N ILE A 70 -6.62 9.63 1.37
CA ILE A 70 -7.04 8.92 2.58
C ILE A 70 -5.84 8.31 3.32
N LEU A 71 -4.97 7.60 2.61
CA LEU A 71 -3.80 6.94 3.19
C LEU A 71 -2.71 7.95 3.62
N GLY A 72 -2.56 9.07 2.90
CA GLY A 72 -1.62 10.14 3.23
C GLY A 72 -0.18 9.62 3.37
N PRO A 73 0.48 9.74 4.53
CA PRO A 73 1.84 9.25 4.72
C PRO A 73 1.95 7.72 4.78
N TYR A 74 0.83 6.99 4.85
CA TYR A 74 0.80 5.53 4.72
C TYR A 74 0.77 5.06 3.27
N PHE A 75 0.56 5.96 2.30
CA PHE A 75 0.38 5.59 0.90
C PHE A 75 1.69 5.09 0.28
N MET A 76 1.75 3.79 0.04
CA MET A 76 2.83 3.06 -0.62
C MET A 76 2.42 2.51 -1.98
N GLU A 77 1.11 2.42 -2.27
CA GLU A 77 0.58 1.79 -3.49
C GLU A 77 1.26 2.29 -4.77
N GLY A 78 1.65 1.36 -5.63
CA GLY A 78 2.23 1.65 -6.92
C GLY A 78 3.39 0.73 -7.28
N THR A 79 4.20 1.15 -8.24
CA THR A 79 5.37 0.41 -8.70
C THR A 79 6.65 1.01 -8.14
N TRP A 80 7.44 0.14 -7.52
CA TRP A 80 8.73 0.44 -6.93
C TRP A 80 9.82 -0.31 -7.69
N ILE A 81 10.91 0.39 -7.97
CA ILE A 81 12.01 -0.14 -8.76
C ILE A 81 13.28 0.00 -7.93
N GLY A 82 14.06 -1.07 -7.87
CA GLY A 82 15.22 -1.10 -7.01
C GLY A 82 16.28 -2.09 -7.42
N PHE A 83 17.26 -2.19 -6.55
CA PHE A 83 18.35 -3.15 -6.67
C PHE A 83 18.88 -3.53 -5.30
N PHE A 84 19.38 -4.75 -5.19
CA PHE A 84 20.14 -5.19 -4.03
C PHE A 84 21.50 -5.75 -4.46
N VAL A 85 22.48 -5.61 -3.56
CA VAL A 85 23.81 -6.18 -3.76
C VAL A 85 23.85 -7.53 -3.05
N GLY A 86 23.81 -8.60 -3.84
CA GLY A 86 23.91 -9.97 -3.38
C GLY A 86 25.32 -10.36 -2.96
N HIS A 87 25.49 -11.64 -2.61
CA HIS A 87 26.80 -12.19 -2.27
C HIS A 87 27.77 -12.07 -3.47
N GLN A 88 29.06 -11.84 -3.17
CA GLN A 88 30.12 -11.58 -4.16
C GLN A 88 29.87 -10.35 -5.06
N ASN A 89 29.20 -9.31 -4.55
CA ASN A 89 28.86 -8.09 -5.30
C ASN A 89 27.98 -8.34 -6.54
N ASN A 90 27.23 -9.45 -6.55
CA ASN A 90 26.30 -9.75 -7.62
C ASN A 90 25.04 -8.89 -7.47
N VAL A 91 24.92 -7.88 -8.32
CA VAL A 91 23.75 -7.01 -8.32
C VAL A 91 22.53 -7.77 -8.88
N ARG A 92 21.40 -7.53 -8.24
CA ARG A 92 20.08 -7.96 -8.71
C ARG A 92 19.19 -6.75 -8.82
N LEU A 93 18.60 -6.62 -9.99
CA LEU A 93 17.68 -5.54 -10.33
C LEU A 93 16.27 -6.06 -10.11
N TYR A 94 15.37 -5.24 -9.59
CA TYR A 94 14.03 -5.72 -9.32
C TYR A 94 12.96 -4.65 -9.44
N CYS A 95 11.73 -5.15 -9.55
CA CYS A 95 10.51 -4.37 -9.57
C CYS A 95 9.53 -4.99 -8.58
N GLU A 96 8.92 -4.15 -7.75
CA GLU A 96 7.87 -4.53 -6.82
C GLU A 96 6.58 -3.75 -7.13
N THR A 97 5.45 -4.43 -7.04
CA THR A 97 4.13 -3.80 -7.09
C THR A 97 3.50 -3.87 -5.71
N PHE A 98 3.07 -2.72 -5.22
CA PHE A 98 2.50 -2.51 -3.90
C PHE A 98 1.00 -2.30 -4.08
N GLU A 99 0.19 -3.29 -3.70
CA GLU A 99 -1.27 -3.21 -3.71
C GLU A 99 -1.76 -2.91 -2.30
N GLN A 100 -2.47 -1.78 -2.12
CA GLN A 100 -2.78 -1.29 -0.78
C GLN A 100 -4.28 -1.13 -0.55
N GLY A 101 -4.75 -1.74 0.53
CA GLY A 101 -6.07 -1.50 1.11
C GLY A 101 -6.02 -0.44 2.22
N LEU A 102 -7.03 -0.45 3.09
CA LEU A 102 -7.08 0.49 4.23
C LEU A 102 -6.14 0.06 5.36
N SER A 103 -5.96 -1.25 5.52
CA SER A 103 -5.23 -1.89 6.62
C SER A 103 -4.09 -2.79 6.16
N ASP A 104 -4.14 -3.20 4.90
CA ASP A 104 -3.29 -4.20 4.29
C ASP A 104 -2.44 -3.58 3.17
N LEU A 105 -1.25 -4.13 3.02
CA LEU A 105 -0.35 -3.86 1.90
C LEU A 105 0.22 -5.21 1.46
N VAL A 106 -0.03 -5.56 0.19
CA VAL A 106 0.53 -6.73 -0.47
C VAL A 106 1.64 -6.26 -1.40
N ILE A 107 2.82 -6.88 -1.26
CA ILE A 107 3.99 -6.57 -2.09
C ILE A 107 4.27 -7.79 -2.96
N ARG A 108 4.43 -7.58 -4.27
CA ARG A 108 4.81 -8.62 -5.22
C ARG A 108 6.05 -8.18 -5.97
N GLY A 109 7.14 -8.88 -5.79
CA GLY A 109 8.42 -8.55 -6.42
C GLY A 109 8.83 -9.53 -7.49
N LYS A 110 9.60 -9.03 -8.46
CA LYS A 110 10.30 -9.81 -9.48
C LYS A 110 11.74 -9.29 -9.59
N ALA A 111 12.70 -10.20 -9.48
CA ALA A 111 14.11 -9.90 -9.68
C ALA A 111 14.60 -10.42 -11.03
N PHE A 112 15.58 -9.68 -11.56
CA PHE A 112 16.29 -9.95 -12.81
C PHE A 112 17.79 -9.88 -12.55
N LYS A 113 18.55 -10.66 -13.31
CA LYS A 113 20.00 -10.51 -13.39
C LYS A 113 20.35 -9.31 -14.28
N ASP A 114 21.62 -8.92 -14.30
CA ASP A 114 22.10 -7.78 -15.09
C ASP A 114 21.90 -7.95 -16.62
N ASP A 115 21.79 -9.19 -17.11
CA ASP A 115 21.46 -9.49 -18.51
C ASP A 115 19.94 -9.42 -18.81
N GLY A 116 19.10 -9.16 -17.81
CA GLY A 116 17.65 -9.13 -17.93
C GLY A 116 16.98 -10.49 -17.79
N THR A 117 17.74 -11.56 -17.57
CA THR A 117 17.17 -12.88 -17.31
C THR A 117 16.43 -12.87 -15.97
N TYR A 118 15.22 -13.44 -15.97
CA TYR A 118 14.41 -13.57 -14.78
C TYR A 118 15.12 -14.44 -13.74
N HIS A 119 15.17 -13.96 -12.50
CA HIS A 119 15.86 -14.62 -11.39
C HIS A 119 14.89 -15.29 -10.42
N GLY A 120 13.78 -14.64 -10.13
CA GLY A 120 12.80 -15.12 -9.14
C GLY A 120 11.78 -14.05 -8.78
N SER A 121 10.82 -14.43 -7.94
CA SER A 121 9.77 -13.55 -7.44
C SER A 121 9.57 -13.76 -5.95
N TRP A 122 8.89 -12.81 -5.33
CA TRP A 122 8.43 -12.96 -3.95
C TRP A 122 7.07 -12.32 -3.77
N VAL A 123 6.38 -12.77 -2.73
CA VAL A 123 5.14 -12.16 -2.25
C VAL A 123 5.26 -11.91 -0.75
N SER A 124 4.72 -10.80 -0.31
CA SER A 124 4.58 -10.42 1.09
C SER A 124 3.16 -9.94 1.34
N ASP A 125 2.46 -10.55 2.29
CA ASP A 125 1.15 -10.11 2.80
C ASP A 125 1.24 -9.57 4.24
N THR A 126 2.41 -9.70 4.88
CA THR A 126 2.64 -9.33 6.28
C THR A 126 3.56 -8.12 6.32
N THR A 127 2.96 -6.93 6.37
CA THR A 127 3.66 -5.64 6.30
C THR A 127 3.38 -4.77 7.51
N ASN A 128 4.35 -3.95 7.89
CA ASN A 128 4.21 -2.93 8.93
C ASN A 128 4.78 -1.61 8.43
N ILE A 129 3.93 -0.58 8.36
CA ILE A 129 4.33 0.79 8.02
C ILE A 129 4.32 1.62 9.30
N ASN A 130 5.49 1.93 9.82
CA ASN A 130 5.65 2.83 10.95
C ASN A 130 5.87 4.27 10.45
N VAL A 131 4.76 4.98 10.19
CA VAL A 131 4.80 6.37 9.70
C VAL A 131 5.55 7.32 10.65
N LYS A 132 5.50 7.09 11.97
CA LYS A 132 6.17 7.93 12.96
C LYS A 132 7.69 7.81 12.84
N LEU A 133 8.20 6.59 12.68
CA LEU A 133 9.63 6.33 12.50
C LEU A 133 10.08 6.44 11.04
N GLY A 134 9.15 6.48 10.09
CA GLY A 134 9.47 6.42 8.67
C GLY A 134 10.07 5.08 8.28
N LYS A 135 9.46 3.99 8.71
CA LYS A 135 9.96 2.64 8.43
C LYS A 135 8.92 1.76 7.78
N LEU A 136 9.37 0.93 6.86
CA LEU A 136 8.63 -0.21 6.34
C LEU A 136 9.37 -1.48 6.79
N SER A 137 8.63 -2.46 7.28
CA SER A 137 9.15 -3.80 7.48
C SER A 137 8.14 -4.83 7.03
N TYR A 138 8.61 -5.89 6.39
CA TYR A 138 7.74 -6.95 5.92
C TYR A 138 8.48 -8.29 5.84
N THR A 139 7.73 -9.38 5.90
CA THR A 139 8.25 -10.73 5.64
C THR A 139 7.82 -11.17 4.25
N TYR A 140 8.68 -11.88 3.55
CA TYR A 140 8.41 -12.34 2.19
C TYR A 140 8.72 -13.82 2.04
N ASP A 141 8.02 -14.45 1.10
CA ASP A 141 8.34 -15.79 0.62
C ASP A 141 8.97 -15.67 -0.77
N ALA A 142 10.26 -15.97 -0.87
CA ALA A 142 11.00 -15.91 -2.12
C ALA A 142 10.95 -17.26 -2.86
N ASP A 143 10.55 -17.19 -4.13
CA ASP A 143 10.56 -18.28 -5.10
C ASP A 143 11.62 -17.97 -6.17
N VAL A 144 12.82 -18.48 -5.94
CA VAL A 144 14.00 -18.22 -6.78
C VAL A 144 14.23 -19.39 -7.73
N ILE A 145 14.44 -19.10 -9.01
CA ILE A 145 14.72 -20.12 -10.01
C ILE A 145 16.00 -20.88 -9.62
N GLY A 146 15.84 -22.19 -9.45
CA GLY A 146 16.93 -23.10 -9.08
C GLY A 146 16.97 -23.48 -7.61
N ASN A 147 16.10 -22.90 -6.76
CA ASN A 147 15.87 -23.39 -5.41
C ASN A 147 14.67 -24.34 -5.40
N THR A 148 14.76 -25.46 -4.68
CA THR A 148 13.64 -26.41 -4.56
C THR A 148 12.69 -26.08 -3.41
N ALA A 149 13.09 -25.18 -2.52
CA ALA A 149 12.30 -24.74 -1.37
C ALA A 149 11.98 -23.25 -1.45
N ILE A 150 10.81 -22.87 -0.94
CA ILE A 150 10.45 -21.48 -0.66
C ILE A 150 11.39 -20.96 0.44
N ASN A 151 11.99 -19.79 0.21
CA ASN A 151 12.94 -19.17 1.13
C ASN A 151 12.27 -17.96 1.80
N PRO A 152 11.78 -18.10 3.05
CA PRO A 152 11.20 -16.98 3.76
C PRO A 152 12.30 -15.99 4.18
N GLY A 153 11.96 -14.71 4.25
CA GLY A 153 12.87 -13.66 4.66
C GLY A 153 12.17 -12.46 5.27
N LEU A 154 12.99 -11.48 5.67
CA LEU A 154 12.55 -10.22 6.25
C LEU A 154 13.22 -9.07 5.51
N ALA A 155 12.44 -8.04 5.18
CA ALA A 155 12.95 -6.78 4.69
C ALA A 155 12.65 -5.65 5.67
N ARG A 156 13.58 -4.69 5.77
CA ARG A 156 13.42 -3.46 6.56
C ARG A 156 14.00 -2.28 5.81
N PHE A 157 13.21 -1.22 5.72
CA PHE A 157 13.58 0.00 5.02
C PHE A 157 13.27 1.24 5.84
N ASP A 158 14.16 2.23 5.73
CA ASP A 158 13.88 3.62 6.07
C ASP A 158 13.25 4.31 4.86
N LEU A 159 12.20 5.09 5.10
CA LEU A 159 11.35 5.72 4.10
C LEU A 159 11.69 7.20 3.93
N GLU A 160 12.17 7.58 2.75
CA GLU A 160 12.41 8.97 2.38
C GLU A 160 11.11 9.65 1.96
N ARG A 161 10.84 10.80 2.59
CA ARG A 161 9.59 11.57 2.42
C ARG A 161 9.88 13.05 2.30
N PRO A 162 9.11 13.82 1.49
CA PRO A 162 9.28 15.28 1.40
C PRO A 162 8.90 15.97 2.72
N SER A 163 7.94 15.39 3.45
CA SER A 163 7.57 15.79 4.80
C SER A 163 6.85 14.64 5.51
N ARG A 164 6.66 14.77 6.83
CA ARG A 164 6.03 13.73 7.67
C ARG A 164 4.62 13.33 7.23
N GLU A 165 3.88 14.25 6.61
CA GLU A 165 2.49 14.07 6.18
C GLU A 165 2.35 13.63 4.72
N LYS A 166 3.46 13.53 3.99
CA LYS A 166 3.49 13.17 2.58
C LYS A 166 3.92 11.71 2.40
N PRO A 167 3.45 11.04 1.33
CA PRO A 167 3.88 9.69 1.03
C PRO A 167 5.37 9.63 0.72
N PRO A 168 6.02 8.49 0.97
CA PRO A 168 7.40 8.26 0.56
C PRO A 168 7.53 8.13 -0.96
N PHE A 169 8.71 8.50 -1.45
CA PHE A 169 9.08 8.36 -2.86
C PHE A 169 10.30 7.44 -3.04
N ARG A 170 10.98 7.08 -1.96
CA ARG A 170 12.17 6.24 -1.98
C ARG A 170 12.33 5.52 -0.64
N MET A 171 13.01 4.39 -0.68
CA MET A 171 13.34 3.63 0.50
C MET A 171 14.72 2.97 0.41
N ILE A 172 15.42 2.92 1.54
CA ILE A 172 16.77 2.38 1.65
C ILE A 172 16.80 1.45 2.85
N GLY A 173 17.40 0.28 2.68
CA GLY A 173 17.29 -0.74 3.71
C GLY A 173 18.06 -2.00 3.41
N TYR A 174 17.52 -3.10 3.89
CA TYR A 174 18.07 -4.42 3.62
C TYR A 174 16.99 -5.49 3.64
N SER A 175 17.28 -6.58 2.93
CA SER A 175 16.61 -7.87 3.10
C SER A 175 17.56 -8.88 3.73
N SER A 176 17.02 -9.90 4.37
CA SER A 176 17.76 -11.03 4.92
C SER A 176 16.87 -12.26 4.82
N ASP A 177 17.41 -13.30 4.20
CA ASP A 177 16.75 -14.58 4.10
C ASP A 177 16.93 -15.39 5.39
N LEU A 178 16.01 -16.31 5.68
CA LEU A 178 16.09 -17.16 6.86
C LEU A 178 17.31 -18.08 6.79
N PHE A 179 17.59 -18.63 5.62
CA PHE A 179 18.70 -19.57 5.40
C PHE A 179 20.03 -18.87 5.05
N ASN A 180 20.03 -17.54 4.92
CA ASN A 180 21.22 -16.73 4.73
C ASN A 180 21.12 -15.43 5.54
N PRO A 181 21.76 -15.35 6.73
CA PRO A 181 21.61 -14.22 7.65
C PRO A 181 22.33 -12.94 7.18
N ALA A 182 23.00 -12.97 6.02
CA ALA A 182 23.66 -11.79 5.47
C ALA A 182 22.60 -10.76 5.06
N LYS A 183 22.76 -9.53 5.55
CA LYS A 183 21.93 -8.41 5.14
C LYS A 183 22.32 -7.96 3.74
N LEU A 184 21.41 -8.12 2.79
CA LEU A 184 21.56 -7.63 1.43
C LEU A 184 21.06 -6.20 1.42
N LYS A 185 21.97 -5.24 1.26
CA LYS A 185 21.60 -3.82 1.18
C LYS A 185 20.77 -3.59 -0.06
N SER A 186 19.75 -2.76 0.08
CA SER A 186 18.80 -2.48 -0.98
C SER A 186 18.40 -1.02 -1.04
N PHE A 187 18.08 -0.57 -2.25
CA PHE A 187 17.59 0.76 -2.56
C PHE A 187 16.42 0.65 -3.53
N GLU A 188 15.36 1.43 -3.30
CA GLU A 188 14.20 1.48 -4.18
C GLU A 188 13.65 2.89 -4.35
N GLU A 189 13.17 3.20 -5.54
CA GLU A 189 12.49 4.44 -5.88
C GLU A 189 11.12 4.15 -6.48
N LYS A 190 10.12 4.94 -6.09
CA LYS A 190 8.77 4.83 -6.61
C LYS A 190 8.70 5.47 -7.99
N VAL A 191 8.28 4.71 -9.00
CA VAL A 191 8.23 5.17 -10.40
C VAL A 191 6.82 5.44 -10.90
N SER A 192 5.80 4.85 -10.25
CA SER A 192 4.39 5.06 -10.58
C SER A 192 3.51 4.82 -9.36
N ASP A 193 2.34 5.47 -9.32
CA ASP A 193 1.26 5.14 -8.39
C ASP A 193 0.40 3.96 -8.90
N ASP A 194 0.62 3.50 -10.14
CA ASP A 194 -0.04 2.32 -10.72
C ASP A 194 0.70 1.03 -10.37
N THR A 195 -0.05 -0.06 -10.22
CA THR A 195 0.48 -1.41 -9.91
C THR A 195 0.65 -2.30 -11.13
N VAL A 196 0.26 -1.83 -12.32
CA VAL A 196 0.47 -2.54 -13.58
C VAL A 196 1.75 -2.03 -14.21
N PHE A 197 2.75 -2.91 -14.35
CA PHE A 197 4.04 -2.54 -14.90
C PHE A 197 4.63 -3.64 -15.78
N GLU A 198 5.06 -3.29 -16.98
CA GLU A 198 5.66 -4.24 -17.91
C GLU A 198 7.09 -4.61 -17.50
N SER A 199 7.41 -5.92 -17.52
CA SER A 199 8.70 -6.44 -17.05
C SER A 199 9.91 -5.82 -17.76
N ILE A 200 9.80 -5.55 -19.07
CA ILE A 200 10.90 -4.98 -19.87
C ILE A 200 11.16 -3.52 -19.45
N GLU A 201 10.09 -2.74 -19.28
CA GLU A 201 10.22 -1.38 -18.78
C GLU A 201 10.77 -1.36 -17.36
N ALA A 202 10.35 -2.31 -16.51
CA ALA A 202 10.81 -2.46 -15.13
C ALA A 202 12.32 -2.68 -15.09
N PHE A 203 12.80 -3.62 -15.88
CA PHE A 203 14.22 -3.91 -15.98
C PHE A 203 15.04 -2.70 -16.44
N ARG A 204 14.57 -1.99 -17.48
CA ARG A 204 15.24 -0.78 -17.96
C ARG A 204 15.32 0.30 -16.89
N LYS A 205 14.21 0.61 -16.22
CA LYS A 205 14.20 1.59 -15.12
C LYS A 205 15.07 1.14 -13.95
N ALA A 206 15.13 -0.15 -13.65
CA ALA A 206 15.97 -0.67 -12.59
C ALA A 206 17.45 -0.47 -12.89
N LYS A 207 17.88 -0.61 -14.15
CA LYS A 207 19.23 -0.25 -14.58
C LYS A 207 19.52 1.24 -14.40
N ASP A 208 18.57 2.10 -14.75
CA ASP A 208 18.73 3.56 -14.58
C ASP A 208 18.86 3.94 -13.10
N VAL A 209 18.01 3.36 -12.23
CA VAL A 209 18.06 3.55 -10.77
C VAL A 209 19.39 3.05 -10.20
N TYR A 210 19.85 1.86 -10.60
CA TYR A 210 21.14 1.33 -10.18
C TYR A 210 22.30 2.26 -10.60
N GLY A 211 22.33 2.69 -11.86
CA GLY A 211 23.37 3.59 -12.37
C GLY A 211 23.44 4.91 -11.60
N LYS A 212 22.30 5.41 -11.12
CA LYS A 212 22.18 6.68 -10.38
C LYS A 212 22.55 6.55 -8.90
N TYR A 213 22.26 5.42 -8.27
CA TYR A 213 22.29 5.31 -6.80
C TYR A 213 23.17 4.19 -6.24
N LYS A 214 23.90 3.45 -7.08
CA LYS A 214 24.82 2.38 -6.63
C LYS A 214 25.81 2.82 -5.55
N ASP A 215 26.22 4.09 -5.53
CA ASP A 215 27.21 4.60 -4.58
C ASP A 215 26.60 4.97 -3.20
N LEU A 216 25.26 4.88 -3.07
CA LEU A 216 24.56 5.14 -1.80
C LEU A 216 24.48 3.91 -0.88
N ILE A 217 24.76 2.70 -1.38
CA ILE A 217 24.66 1.45 -0.60
C ILE A 217 25.96 0.66 -0.52
#